data_AF-A0A1I8J938-F1
#
_entry.id   AF-A0A1I8J938-F1
#
_cell.length_a   1.000
_cell.length_b   1.000
_cell.length_c   1.000
_cell.angle_alpha   90.00
_cell.angle_beta   90.00
_cell.angle_gamma   90.00
#
_symmetry.space_group_name_H-M   'P 1'
#
loop_
_entity.id
_entity.type
_entity.pdbx_description
1 polymer ?
#
loop_
_entity_poly.entity_id
_entity_poly.type
_entity_poly.pdbx_seq_one_letter_code
_entity_poly.pdbx_strand_id
1 'polypeptide(L)'
;MSCLVHYEVTLPDGRVRVVSFDKSASGYDCIKLLCRSEGVFEEADYFGLTYPGSRGEELWVNSRNRLAKQVPRPGRCQLRLAVRFFVQPHMLVEEATRQLFHLEALRRAGHQHPTEAARTTTLEQVANGAAYGCHFHPVKDCQRRKLLIGVDCESVLLCRADGGVLLRYAFPRVQKVTRSGRLIYLLLSNQDGIAREFGFRLASGKAAEGLYRCVTETHSFFRSGSVRSRLAMQRRRRHPLRNSPRVGDLKASLAALIKGGAVGSDAVNSEAKSAEDCSQCSCYAFDVRCTAKEVHDAARRRQFRDLRSAGGALKPAVAAAATTAEPAACPAGPDESINALASRLECLLQERTCCLCSDQPISIVLVPCSHMLSCQDCSAKLLECPICRGQIAGKQTVLLP
;
A
#
# COMPACT_ATOMS: atom_id res chain seq x y z
N MET A 1 -22.91 27.00 -16.19
CA MET A 1 -21.82 27.85 -15.66
C MET A 1 -20.92 27.00 -14.78
N SER A 2 -19.74 26.60 -15.27
CA SER A 2 -18.74 25.87 -14.47
C SER A 2 -18.21 26.81 -13.39
N CYS A 3 -18.55 26.53 -12.15
CA CYS A 3 -18.01 27.28 -11.02
C CYS A 3 -16.62 26.72 -10.71
N LEU A 4 -15.58 27.37 -11.22
CA LEU A 4 -14.20 27.02 -10.92
C LEU A 4 -13.80 27.50 -9.52
N VAL A 5 -12.89 26.75 -8.88
CA VAL A 5 -12.30 27.05 -7.58
C VAL A 5 -10.80 27.00 -7.71
N HIS A 6 -10.13 28.04 -7.21
CA HIS A 6 -8.68 28.16 -7.25
C HIS A 6 -8.05 27.60 -5.98
N TYR A 7 -7.01 26.80 -6.15
CA TYR A 7 -6.20 26.26 -5.06
C TYR A 7 -4.73 26.57 -5.31
N GLU A 8 -4.02 26.97 -4.26
CA GLU A 8 -2.56 27.02 -4.25
C GLU A 8 -2.04 25.62 -3.93
N VAL A 9 -1.21 25.08 -4.82
CA VAL A 9 -0.59 23.77 -4.69
C VAL A 9 0.92 23.94 -4.69
N THR A 10 1.58 23.53 -3.62
CA THR A 10 3.03 23.39 -3.55
C THR A 10 3.44 22.06 -4.18
N LEU A 11 4.31 22.11 -5.16
CA LEU A 11 4.90 20.95 -5.81
C LEU A 11 6.10 20.40 -4.99
N PRO A 12 6.55 19.16 -5.23
CA PRO A 12 7.69 18.57 -4.52
C PRO A 12 9.01 19.34 -4.68
N ASP A 13 9.16 20.13 -5.75
CA ASP A 13 10.31 21.00 -6.00
C ASP A 13 10.28 22.33 -5.22
N GLY A 14 9.22 22.58 -4.45
CA GLY A 14 9.00 23.81 -3.70
C GLY A 14 8.30 24.94 -4.47
N ARG A 15 8.02 24.78 -5.77
CA ARG A 15 7.27 25.76 -6.55
C ARG A 15 5.80 25.76 -6.13
N VAL A 16 5.20 26.94 -6.01
CA VAL A 16 3.77 27.10 -5.74
C VAL A 16 3.05 27.39 -7.06
N ARG A 17 2.01 26.63 -7.38
CA ARG A 17 1.16 26.83 -8.55
C ARG A 17 -0.29 27.06 -8.13
N VAL A 18 -0.95 28.01 -8.77
CA VAL A 18 -2.40 28.20 -8.65
C VAL A 18 -3.08 27.36 -9.71
N VAL A 19 -3.94 26.43 -9.29
CA VAL A 19 -4.67 25.54 -10.20
C VAL A 19 -6.17 25.67 -9.96
N SER A 20 -6.90 25.77 -11.07
CA SER A 20 -8.36 25.91 -11.08
C SER A 20 -9.00 24.55 -11.27
N PHE A 21 -9.81 24.12 -10.31
CA PHE A 21 -10.58 22.88 -10.38
C PHE A 21 -12.08 23.16 -10.40
N ASP A 22 -12.84 22.29 -11.04
CA ASP A 22 -14.30 22.32 -10.95
C ASP A 22 -14.75 21.99 -9.52
N LYS A 23 -15.81 22.65 -9.01
CA LYS A 23 -16.41 22.34 -7.69
C LYS A 23 -16.82 20.87 -7.53
N SER A 24 -17.11 20.19 -8.63
CA SER A 24 -17.50 18.78 -8.67
C SER A 24 -16.31 17.81 -8.74
N ALA A 25 -15.09 18.31 -8.99
CA ALA A 25 -13.90 17.47 -9.16
C ALA A 25 -13.62 16.62 -7.92
N SER A 26 -13.32 15.33 -8.15
CA SER A 26 -12.85 14.44 -7.11
C SER A 26 -11.39 14.75 -6.75
N GLY A 27 -10.96 14.41 -5.54
CA GLY A 27 -9.56 14.55 -5.14
C GLY A 27 -8.60 13.84 -6.11
N TYR A 28 -9.01 12.69 -6.66
CA TYR A 28 -8.24 11.95 -7.65
C TYR A 28 -8.09 12.70 -8.97
N ASP A 29 -9.15 13.33 -9.48
CA ASP A 29 -9.07 14.07 -10.74
C ASP A 29 -8.11 15.26 -10.61
N CYS A 30 -8.12 15.92 -9.44
CA CYS A 30 -7.17 16.97 -9.10
C CYS A 30 -5.72 16.45 -9.07
N ILE A 31 -5.47 15.34 -8.38
CA ILE A 31 -4.13 14.69 -8.34
C ILE A 31 -3.67 14.36 -9.75
N LYS A 32 -4.51 13.70 -10.54
CA LYS A 32 -4.18 13.26 -11.90
C LYS A 32 -3.86 14.44 -12.82
N LEU A 33 -4.58 15.55 -12.71
CA LEU A 33 -4.33 16.75 -13.50
C LEU A 33 -2.99 17.40 -13.13
N LEU A 34 -2.67 17.47 -11.84
CA LEU A 34 -1.39 17.98 -11.34
C LEU A 34 -0.21 17.08 -11.77
N CYS A 35 -0.35 15.75 -11.61
CA CYS A 35 0.67 14.80 -12.06
C CYS A 35 0.95 14.97 -13.55
N ARG A 36 -0.10 15.09 -14.38
CA ARG A 36 0.03 15.30 -15.83
C ARG A 36 0.76 16.60 -16.19
N SER A 37 0.56 17.68 -15.42
CA SER A 37 1.28 18.93 -15.68
C SER A 37 2.77 18.85 -15.35
N GLU A 38 3.16 17.92 -14.47
CA GLU A 38 4.55 17.64 -14.12
C GLU A 38 5.14 16.47 -14.95
N GLY A 39 4.44 16.00 -15.99
CA GLY A 39 4.91 14.93 -16.88
C GLY A 39 4.74 13.51 -16.34
N VAL A 40 4.00 13.33 -15.24
CA VAL A 40 3.62 12.02 -14.68
C VAL A 40 2.25 11.61 -15.20
N PHE A 41 2.14 10.43 -15.79
CA PHE A 41 0.91 10.03 -16.45
C PHE A 41 0.24 8.77 -15.92
N GLU A 42 0.91 7.62 -15.99
CA GLU A 42 0.35 6.34 -15.52
C GLU A 42 0.70 6.08 -14.05
N GLU A 43 1.74 6.75 -13.54
CA GLU A 43 2.24 6.60 -12.16
C GLU A 43 1.63 7.61 -11.16
N ALA A 44 0.53 8.27 -11.53
CA ALA A 44 -0.15 9.27 -10.69
C ALA A 44 -0.70 8.68 -9.37
N ASP A 45 -0.99 7.37 -9.33
CA ASP A 45 -1.52 6.69 -8.16
C ASP A 45 -0.51 6.56 -7.00
N TYR A 46 0.80 6.77 -7.24
CA TYR A 46 1.79 6.87 -6.17
C TYR A 46 1.69 8.19 -5.40
N PHE A 47 1.07 9.21 -5.98
CA PHE A 47 0.98 10.55 -5.42
C PHE A 47 -0.34 10.78 -4.70
N GLY A 48 -0.36 11.79 -3.85
CA GLY A 48 -1.57 12.31 -3.24
C GLY A 48 -1.43 13.78 -2.92
N LEU A 49 -2.54 14.36 -2.47
CA LEU A 49 -2.57 15.73 -1.98
C LEU A 49 -2.63 15.75 -0.46
N THR A 50 -1.80 16.58 0.16
CA THR A 50 -1.89 16.88 1.59
C THR A 50 -2.35 18.32 1.81
N TYR A 51 -2.92 18.57 2.99
CA TYR A 51 -3.29 19.89 3.45
C TYR A 51 -3.04 20.04 4.95
N PRO A 52 -2.75 21.25 5.45
CA PRO A 52 -2.57 21.49 6.87
C PRO A 52 -3.91 21.37 7.61
N GLY A 53 -3.92 20.52 8.64
CA GLY A 53 -5.00 20.38 9.60
C GLY A 53 -5.05 21.54 10.60
N SER A 54 -6.12 21.58 11.39
CA SER A 54 -6.38 22.65 12.37
C SER A 54 -5.35 22.73 13.50
N ARG A 55 -4.58 21.67 13.75
CA ARG A 55 -3.54 21.61 14.79
C ARG A 55 -2.14 21.47 14.19
N GLY A 56 -1.97 21.83 12.91
CA GLY A 56 -0.70 21.71 12.19
C GLY A 56 -0.36 20.29 11.75
N GLU A 57 -1.28 19.33 11.84
CA GLU A 57 -1.07 17.98 11.30
C GLU A 57 -1.17 17.98 9.77
N GLU A 58 -0.29 17.25 9.07
CA GLU A 58 -0.41 17.07 7.62
C GLU A 58 -1.45 15.97 7.32
N LEU A 59 -2.56 16.35 6.68
CA LEU A 59 -3.68 15.45 6.39
C LEU A 59 -3.77 15.15 4.90
N TRP A 60 -4.04 13.90 4.57
CA TRP A 60 -4.25 13.47 3.19
C TRP A 60 -5.67 13.73 2.72
N VAL A 61 -5.79 14.35 1.55
CA VAL A 61 -7.06 14.50 0.83
C VAL A 61 -7.59 13.11 0.48
N ASN A 62 -8.90 12.91 0.68
CA ASN A 62 -9.57 11.72 0.20
C ASN A 62 -9.74 11.79 -1.33
N SER A 63 -9.22 10.79 -2.05
CA SER A 63 -9.19 10.76 -3.51
C SER A 63 -10.58 10.56 -4.14
N ARG A 64 -11.52 9.97 -3.40
CA ARG A 64 -12.88 9.67 -3.88
C ARG A 64 -13.86 10.79 -3.62
N ASN A 65 -13.67 11.49 -2.52
CA ASN A 65 -14.53 12.60 -2.14
C ASN A 65 -14.18 13.86 -2.93
N ARG A 66 -15.17 14.75 -3.08
CA ARG A 66 -14.98 16.05 -3.75
C ARG A 66 -13.97 16.87 -2.97
N LEU A 67 -13.00 17.48 -3.66
CA LEU A 67 -11.96 18.27 -3.01
C LEU A 67 -12.56 19.46 -2.24
N ALA A 68 -13.51 20.15 -2.86
CA ALA A 68 -14.18 21.34 -2.30
C ALA A 68 -14.93 21.09 -0.98
N LYS A 69 -15.30 19.84 -0.67
CA LYS A 69 -15.98 19.49 0.59
C LYS A 69 -15.02 19.21 1.75
N GLN A 70 -13.75 18.93 1.44
CA GLN A 70 -12.77 18.46 2.41
C GLN A 70 -11.85 19.58 2.89
N VAL A 71 -11.50 20.48 1.97
CA VAL A 71 -10.58 21.58 2.23
C VAL A 71 -11.36 22.73 2.87
N PRO A 72 -10.96 23.22 4.06
CA PRO A 72 -11.76 24.19 4.83
C PRO A 72 -12.06 25.50 4.09
N ARG A 73 -11.11 26.00 3.29
CA ARG A 73 -11.27 27.21 2.47
C ARG A 73 -10.34 27.18 1.24
N PRO A 74 -10.86 27.18 0.01
CA PRO A 74 -10.05 27.39 -1.18
C PRO A 74 -9.45 28.81 -1.16
N GLY A 75 -8.12 28.93 -1.24
CA GLY A 75 -7.39 30.20 -1.24
C GLY A 75 -6.73 30.62 0.09
N ARG A 76 -7.00 29.95 1.21
CA ARG A 76 -6.23 30.12 2.48
C ARG A 76 -5.53 28.84 2.95
N CYS A 77 -5.74 27.75 2.22
CA CYS A 77 -5.18 26.45 2.50
C CYS A 77 -4.28 26.07 1.33
N GLN A 78 -2.97 25.98 1.59
CA GLN A 78 -2.01 25.48 0.62
C GLN A 78 -2.09 23.96 0.62
N LEU A 79 -2.44 23.41 -0.54
CA LEU A 79 -2.33 21.98 -0.80
C LEU A 79 -0.88 21.68 -1.15
N ARG A 80 -0.44 20.46 -0.91
CA ARG A 80 0.86 19.99 -1.36
C ARG A 80 0.72 18.68 -2.11
N LEU A 81 1.36 18.60 -3.26
CA LEU A 81 1.53 17.35 -3.98
C LEU A 81 2.68 16.59 -3.31
N ALA A 82 2.42 15.38 -2.84
CA ALA A 82 3.40 14.56 -2.13
C ALA A 82 3.29 13.10 -2.55
N VAL A 83 4.40 12.36 -2.43
CA VAL A 83 4.40 10.91 -2.65
C VAL A 83 3.69 10.23 -1.48
N ARG A 84 2.62 9.50 -1.80
CA ARG A 84 1.83 8.73 -0.84
C ARG A 84 2.39 7.33 -0.67
N PHE A 85 2.75 6.67 -1.76
CA PHE A 85 3.24 5.29 -1.76
C PHE A 85 4.65 5.25 -2.34
N PHE A 86 5.64 5.03 -1.49
CA PHE A 86 7.02 4.88 -1.92
C PHE A 86 7.26 3.46 -2.42
N VAL A 87 8.00 3.38 -3.52
CA VAL A 87 8.46 2.15 -4.15
C VAL A 87 9.96 2.27 -4.37
N GLN A 88 10.60 1.14 -4.64
CA GLN A 88 12.01 1.13 -4.98
C GLN A 88 12.27 1.85 -6.31
N PRO A 89 13.42 2.55 -6.48
CA PRO A 89 13.68 3.38 -7.65
C PRO A 89 13.62 2.64 -8.99
N HIS A 90 13.99 1.35 -8.99
CA HIS A 90 13.97 0.48 -10.17
C HIS A 90 12.54 0.10 -10.63
N MET A 91 11.53 0.27 -9.77
CA MET A 91 10.12 0.03 -10.11
C MET A 91 9.47 1.25 -10.78
N LEU A 92 10.14 2.40 -10.80
CA LEU A 92 9.65 3.62 -11.42
C LEU A 92 10.04 3.65 -12.90
N VAL A 93 9.01 3.67 -13.76
CA VAL A 93 9.17 3.62 -15.21
C VAL A 93 9.34 5.02 -15.79
N GLU A 94 8.58 6.00 -15.31
CA GLU A 94 8.64 7.37 -15.82
C GLU A 94 9.74 8.17 -15.09
N GLU A 95 10.60 8.87 -15.86
CA GLU A 95 11.69 9.67 -15.29
C GLU A 95 11.16 10.84 -14.43
N ALA A 96 10.06 11.47 -14.87
CA ALA A 96 9.39 12.53 -14.10
C ALA A 96 8.96 12.03 -12.72
N THR A 97 8.41 10.82 -12.61
CA THR A 97 8.05 10.20 -11.33
C THR A 97 9.28 10.02 -10.44
N ARG A 98 10.39 9.52 -11.00
CA ARG A 98 11.64 9.32 -10.28
C ARG A 98 12.20 10.63 -9.71
N GLN A 99 12.16 11.70 -10.49
CA GLN A 99 12.59 13.03 -10.05
C GLN A 99 11.72 13.56 -8.90
N LEU A 100 10.39 13.45 -9.00
CA LEU A 100 9.49 13.87 -7.92
C LEU A 100 9.64 13.02 -6.65
N PHE A 101 9.91 11.73 -6.79
CA PHE A 101 10.21 10.84 -5.66
C PHE A 101 11.49 11.26 -4.93
N HIS A 102 12.53 11.62 -5.68
CA HIS A 102 13.79 12.07 -5.12
C HIS A 102 13.63 13.35 -4.29
N LEU A 103 12.95 14.34 -4.85
CA LEU A 103 12.69 15.61 -4.17
C LEU A 103 11.87 15.41 -2.89
N GLU A 104 10.82 14.59 -2.93
CA GLU A 104 10.01 14.31 -1.75
C GLU A 104 10.78 13.50 -0.69
N ALA A 105 11.63 12.56 -1.10
CA ALA A 105 12.47 11.79 -0.19
C ALA A 105 13.48 12.69 0.54
N LEU A 106 14.13 13.61 -0.17
CA LEU A 106 15.04 14.59 0.40
C LEU A 106 14.33 15.56 1.36
N ARG A 107 13.12 16.01 1.00
CA ARG A 107 12.29 16.83 1.89
C ARG A 107 11.99 16.11 3.20
N ARG A 108 11.68 14.81 3.15
CA ARG A 108 11.41 13.98 4.34
C ARG A 108 12.65 13.70 5.18
N ALA A 109 13.81 13.62 4.55
CA ALA A 109 15.10 13.53 5.23
C ALA A 109 15.51 14.85 5.91
N GLY A 110 14.75 15.93 5.74
CA GLY A 110 14.95 17.21 6.44
C GLY A 110 15.78 18.23 5.66
N HIS A 111 16.06 17.98 4.38
CA HIS A 111 16.74 18.97 3.54
C HIS A 111 15.81 20.16 3.25
N GLN A 112 16.24 21.38 3.61
CA GLN A 112 15.48 22.61 3.40
C GLN A 112 15.31 22.96 1.91
N HIS A 113 16.32 22.63 1.08
CA HIS A 113 16.31 22.82 -0.37
C HIS A 113 16.49 21.47 -1.09
N PRO A 114 15.39 20.74 -1.36
CA PRO A 114 15.45 19.43 -2.01
C PRO A 114 16.08 19.46 -3.41
N THR A 115 15.89 20.55 -4.15
CA THR A 115 16.42 20.73 -5.51
C THR A 115 17.94 20.82 -5.58
N GLU A 116 18.59 21.40 -4.56
CA GLU A 116 20.05 21.47 -4.49
C GLU A 116 20.63 20.14 -4.03
N ALA A 117 20.06 19.56 -2.97
CA ALA A 117 20.47 18.24 -2.48
C ALA A 117 20.27 17.14 -3.55
N ALA A 118 19.30 17.30 -4.44
CA ALA A 118 19.06 16.40 -5.55
C ALA A 118 20.18 16.38 -6.59
N ARG A 119 21.02 17.42 -6.65
CA ARG A 119 22.19 17.47 -7.57
C ARG A 119 23.37 16.64 -7.06
N THR A 120 23.47 16.46 -5.75
CA THR A 120 24.60 15.79 -5.09
C THR A 120 24.30 14.37 -4.66
N THR A 121 23.02 14.03 -4.49
CA THR A 121 22.57 12.71 -4.02
C THR A 121 21.70 12.04 -5.08
N THR A 122 21.76 10.72 -5.15
CA THR A 122 20.86 9.95 -6.03
C THR A 122 19.68 9.39 -5.25
N LEU A 123 18.59 9.08 -5.96
CA LEU A 123 17.43 8.47 -5.34
C LEU A 123 17.78 7.09 -4.75
N GLU A 124 18.70 6.31 -5.34
CA GLU A 124 19.12 5.04 -4.75
C GLU A 124 19.79 5.21 -3.39
N GLN A 125 20.63 6.25 -3.24
CA GLN A 125 21.29 6.54 -1.95
C GLN A 125 20.26 6.88 -0.87
N VAL A 126 19.26 7.70 -1.20
CA VAL A 126 18.19 8.08 -0.25
C VAL A 126 17.25 6.90 0.01
N ALA A 127 16.99 6.06 -0.99
CA ALA A 127 16.12 4.89 -0.88
C ALA A 127 16.71 3.79 0.03
N ASN A 128 18.03 3.74 0.18
CA ASN A 128 18.72 2.83 1.11
C ASN A 128 18.57 3.24 2.59
N GLY A 129 18.03 4.43 2.88
CA GLY A 129 17.79 4.88 4.24
C GLY A 129 16.66 4.11 4.94
N ALA A 130 16.84 3.76 6.22
CA ALA A 130 15.84 3.01 7.01
C ALA A 130 14.50 3.74 7.21
N ALA A 131 14.45 5.05 6.96
CA ALA A 131 13.24 5.87 7.02
C ALA A 131 12.56 6.08 5.65
N TYR A 132 13.16 5.58 4.56
CA TYR A 132 12.59 5.71 3.22
C TYR A 132 11.23 5.02 3.16
N GLY A 133 10.23 5.70 2.61
CA GLY A 133 8.87 5.17 2.50
C GLY A 133 8.07 5.01 3.80
N CYS A 134 8.69 5.24 4.95
CA CYS A 134 8.02 5.14 6.24
C CYS A 134 7.20 6.40 6.54
N HIS A 135 5.91 6.22 6.84
CA HIS A 135 5.03 7.30 7.31
C HIS A 135 4.93 7.26 8.83
N PHE A 136 5.50 8.26 9.51
CA PHE A 136 5.51 8.33 10.97
C PHE A 136 4.32 9.12 11.52
N HIS A 137 3.63 8.52 12.49
CA HIS A 137 2.50 9.11 13.19
C HIS A 137 2.78 9.20 14.69
N PRO A 138 2.79 10.41 15.29
CA PRO A 138 2.98 10.58 16.72
C PRO A 138 1.76 10.09 17.49
N VAL A 139 2.00 9.17 18.43
CA VAL A 139 0.97 8.55 19.26
C VAL A 139 1.37 8.54 20.73
N LYS A 140 0.39 8.28 21.60
CA LYS A 140 0.60 8.08 23.03
C LYS A 140 0.00 6.76 23.48
N ASP A 141 0.75 6.01 24.27
CA ASP A 141 0.30 4.75 24.86
C ASP A 141 -0.72 4.97 26.01
N CYS A 142 -1.21 3.90 26.63
CA CYS A 142 -2.03 3.92 27.84
C CYS A 142 -1.32 4.65 29.00
N GLN A 143 0.00 4.48 29.11
CA GLN A 143 0.87 5.16 30.08
C GLN A 143 1.24 6.61 29.69
N ARG A 144 0.59 7.19 28.65
CA ARG A 144 0.87 8.55 28.12
C ARG A 144 2.30 8.78 27.59
N ARG A 145 3.11 7.73 27.47
CA ARG A 145 4.43 7.76 26.82
C ARG A 145 4.28 8.17 25.35
N LYS A 146 5.11 9.10 24.89
CA LYS A 146 5.14 9.55 23.48
C LYS A 146 5.89 8.49 22.66
N LEU A 147 5.23 7.99 21.63
CA LEU A 147 5.75 6.99 20.69
C LEU A 147 5.46 7.46 19.26
N LEU A 148 6.07 6.80 18.29
CA LEU A 148 5.83 6.99 16.87
C LEU A 148 5.38 5.65 16.28
N ILE A 149 4.32 5.66 15.47
CA ILE A 149 3.96 4.51 14.64
C ILE A 149 4.40 4.82 13.22
N GLY A 150 5.38 4.05 12.72
CA GLY A 150 5.80 4.06 11.33
C GLY A 150 4.97 3.08 10.52
N VAL A 151 4.50 3.48 9.34
CA VAL A 151 3.86 2.55 8.39
C VAL A 151 4.72 2.51 7.14
N ASP A 152 5.27 1.35 6.86
CA ASP A 152 6.10 1.04 5.70
C ASP A 152 5.31 0.18 4.69
N CYS A 153 5.84 -0.05 3.49
CA CYS A 153 5.21 -0.88 2.45
C CYS A 153 5.09 -2.36 2.86
N GLU A 154 5.92 -2.83 3.81
CA GLU A 154 5.94 -4.22 4.27
C GLU A 154 5.46 -4.43 5.72
N SER A 155 5.63 -3.42 6.57
CA SER A 155 5.45 -3.58 8.01
C SER A 155 4.95 -2.32 8.72
N VAL A 156 4.35 -2.51 9.90
CA VAL A 156 4.04 -1.46 10.85
C VAL A 156 5.11 -1.46 11.93
N LEU A 157 5.75 -0.31 12.12
CA LEU A 157 6.83 -0.07 13.07
C LEU A 157 6.27 0.64 14.30
N LEU A 158 6.65 0.19 15.48
CA LEU A 158 6.51 0.96 16.70
C LEU A 158 7.88 1.52 17.05
N CYS A 159 8.00 2.84 17.15
CA CYS A 159 9.25 3.53 17.45
C CYS A 159 9.11 4.37 18.72
N ARG A 160 10.23 4.59 19.39
CA ARG A 160 10.37 5.60 20.45
C ARG A 160 10.33 7.01 19.83
N ALA A 161 10.18 8.01 20.68
CA ALA A 161 10.18 9.41 20.26
C ALA A 161 11.53 9.90 19.72
N ASP A 162 12.63 9.20 20.03
CA ASP A 162 13.99 9.44 19.53
C ASP A 162 14.25 8.83 18.13
N GLY A 163 13.27 8.12 17.55
CA GLY A 163 13.40 7.45 16.26
C GLY A 163 13.85 5.99 16.34
N GLY A 164 14.21 5.48 17.53
CA GLY A 164 14.58 4.08 17.70
C GLY A 164 13.41 3.13 17.47
N VAL A 165 13.56 2.17 16.56
CA VAL A 165 12.54 1.13 16.29
C VAL A 165 12.48 0.16 17.47
N LEU A 166 11.33 0.07 18.13
CA LEU A 166 11.07 -0.88 19.21
C LEU A 166 10.64 -2.24 18.67
N LEU A 167 9.64 -2.24 17.78
CA LEU A 167 9.00 -3.45 17.27
C LEU A 167 8.65 -3.27 15.81
N ARG A 168 8.83 -4.34 15.02
CA ARG A 168 8.47 -4.41 13.60
C ARG A 168 7.46 -5.52 13.39
N TYR A 169 6.27 -5.16 12.92
CA TYR A 169 5.18 -6.08 12.64
C TYR A 169 4.92 -6.13 11.14
N ALA A 170 5.37 -7.19 10.47
CA ALA A 170 5.03 -7.43 9.07
C ALA A 170 3.50 -7.45 8.88
N PHE A 171 3.00 -6.95 7.74
CA PHE A 171 1.55 -6.88 7.48
C PHE A 171 0.76 -8.18 7.73
N PRO A 172 1.27 -9.41 7.44
CA PRO A 172 0.56 -10.65 7.79
C PRO A 172 0.28 -10.82 9.29
N ARG A 173 1.05 -10.17 10.16
CA ARG A 173 0.82 -10.15 11.61
C ARG A 173 -0.17 -9.08 12.04
N VAL A 174 -0.54 -8.14 11.17
CA VAL A 174 -1.54 -7.11 11.45
C VAL A 174 -2.93 -7.65 11.12
N GLN A 175 -3.61 -8.22 12.12
CA GLN A 175 -4.91 -8.88 11.91
C GLN A 175 -6.06 -7.89 11.72
N LYS A 176 -6.09 -6.85 12.55
CA LYS A 176 -7.18 -5.88 12.57
C LYS A 176 -6.67 -4.51 13.02
N VAL A 177 -7.20 -3.47 12.38
CA VAL A 177 -7.04 -2.08 12.80
C VAL A 177 -8.43 -1.54 13.08
N THR A 178 -8.64 -0.92 14.23
CA THR A 178 -9.89 -0.22 14.53
C THR A 178 -9.60 1.18 15.03
N ARG A 179 -10.55 2.10 14.82
CA ARG A 179 -10.44 3.49 15.25
C ARG A 179 -11.69 3.85 16.04
N SER A 180 -11.50 4.45 17.21
CA SER A 180 -12.58 5.02 18.02
C SER A 180 -12.21 6.43 18.46
N GLY A 181 -12.81 7.44 17.81
CA GLY A 181 -12.49 8.85 18.06
C GLY A 181 -11.02 9.17 17.79
N ARG A 182 -10.28 9.53 18.85
CA ARG A 182 -8.82 9.82 18.82
C ARG A 182 -7.95 8.60 19.15
N LEU A 183 -8.57 7.45 19.41
CA LEU A 183 -7.90 6.20 19.72
C LEU A 183 -7.84 5.31 18.48
N ILE A 184 -6.75 4.56 18.35
CA ILE A 184 -6.58 3.49 17.37
C ILE A 184 -6.19 2.23 18.11
N TYR A 185 -6.76 1.10 17.74
CA TYR A 185 -6.43 -0.21 18.28
C TYR A 185 -5.88 -1.10 17.16
N LEU A 186 -4.70 -1.66 17.40
CA LEU A 186 -4.02 -2.58 16.51
C LEU A 186 -4.05 -3.98 17.12
N LEU A 187 -4.68 -4.93 16.44
CA LEU A 187 -4.65 -6.33 16.80
C LEU A 187 -3.48 -6.99 16.05
N LEU A 188 -2.42 -7.29 16.79
CA LEU A 188 -1.15 -7.78 16.25
C LEU A 188 -0.88 -9.20 16.74
N SER A 189 -0.55 -10.11 15.82
CA SER A 189 -0.11 -11.46 16.14
C SER A 189 1.35 -11.46 16.60
N ASN A 190 1.63 -12.09 17.73
CA ASN A 190 2.99 -12.45 18.13
C ASN A 190 3.53 -13.62 17.30
N GLN A 191 4.80 -13.99 17.53
CA GLN A 191 5.43 -15.14 16.88
C GLN A 191 4.67 -16.45 17.17
N ASP A 192 4.06 -16.55 18.35
CA ASP A 192 3.26 -17.68 18.81
C ASP A 192 1.87 -17.77 18.16
N GLY A 193 1.54 -16.85 17.23
CA GLY A 193 0.22 -16.76 16.59
C GLY A 193 -0.89 -16.15 17.47
N ILE A 194 -0.60 -15.89 18.75
CA ILE A 194 -1.54 -15.22 19.66
C ILE A 194 -1.64 -13.74 19.30
N ALA A 195 -2.87 -13.28 19.07
CA ALA A 195 -3.16 -11.88 18.78
C ALA A 195 -3.31 -11.08 20.08
N ARG A 196 -2.65 -9.92 20.16
CA ARG A 196 -2.80 -8.96 21.25
C ARG A 196 -3.26 -7.62 20.70
N GLU A 197 -4.17 -6.97 21.42
CA GLU A 197 -4.67 -5.65 21.07
C GLU A 197 -3.81 -4.56 21.73
N PHE A 198 -3.34 -3.62 20.92
CA PHE A 198 -2.53 -2.48 21.35
C PHE A 198 -3.30 -1.18 21.06
N GLY A 199 -3.61 -0.43 22.11
CA GLY A 199 -4.37 0.82 22.02
C GLY A 199 -3.47 2.06 22.08
N PHE A 200 -3.61 2.96 21.12
CA PHE A 200 -2.84 4.20 21.03
C PHE A 200 -3.74 5.42 20.87
N ARG A 201 -3.31 6.56 21.41
CA ARG A 201 -4.03 7.84 21.38
C ARG A 201 -3.28 8.86 20.53
N LEU A 202 -3.99 9.47 19.58
CA LEU A 202 -3.47 10.50 18.69
C LEU A 202 -3.91 11.91 19.11
N ALA A 203 -3.28 12.92 18.50
CA ALA A 203 -3.50 14.33 18.81
C ALA A 203 -4.93 14.80 18.45
N SER A 204 -5.54 14.24 17.41
CA SER A 204 -6.87 14.58 16.92
C SER A 204 -7.58 13.36 16.34
N GLY A 205 -8.90 13.44 16.17
CA GLY A 205 -9.66 12.37 15.52
C GLY A 205 -9.29 12.22 14.04
N LYS A 206 -8.95 13.35 13.38
CA LYS A 206 -8.43 13.37 12.01
C LYS A 206 -7.06 12.72 11.90
N ALA A 207 -6.17 12.91 12.88
CA ALA A 207 -4.89 12.21 12.92
C ALA A 207 -5.08 10.69 13.09
N ALA A 208 -6.02 10.26 13.96
CA ALA A 208 -6.36 8.85 14.12
C ALA A 208 -6.95 8.22 12.85
N GLU A 209 -7.81 8.96 12.15
CA GLU A 209 -8.29 8.58 10.81
C GLU A 209 -7.15 8.50 9.79
N GLY A 210 -6.21 9.46 9.82
CA GLY A 210 -5.03 9.48 8.97
C GLY A 210 -4.17 8.23 9.13
N LEU A 211 -3.85 7.83 10.37
CA LEU A 211 -3.09 6.61 10.64
C LEU A 211 -3.88 5.34 10.26
N TYR A 212 -5.18 5.27 10.60
CA TYR A 212 -6.04 4.14 10.21
C TYR A 212 -6.05 3.96 8.68
N ARG A 213 -6.22 5.06 7.95
CA ARG A 213 -6.17 5.07 6.49
C ARG A 213 -4.79 4.71 5.97
N CYS A 214 -3.71 5.24 6.56
CA CYS A 214 -2.35 4.90 6.18
C CYS A 214 -2.12 3.38 6.26
N VAL A 215 -2.42 2.74 7.39
CA VAL A 215 -2.23 1.27 7.54
C VAL A 215 -3.09 0.48 6.55
N THR A 216 -4.38 0.80 6.45
CA THR A 216 -5.31 0.03 5.62
C THR A 216 -5.11 0.24 4.12
N GLU A 217 -4.73 1.45 3.70
CA GLU A 217 -4.45 1.79 2.32
C GLU A 217 -3.07 1.27 1.88
N THR A 218 -2.03 1.34 2.71
CA THR A 218 -0.71 0.77 2.41
C THR A 218 -0.80 -0.75 2.26
N HIS A 219 -1.44 -1.44 3.21
CA HIS A 219 -1.72 -2.87 3.09
C HIS A 219 -2.46 -3.20 1.78
N SER A 220 -3.48 -2.40 1.48
CA SER A 220 -4.27 -2.53 0.26
C SER A 220 -3.42 -2.35 -1.00
N PHE A 221 -2.58 -1.33 -1.06
CA PHE A 221 -1.82 -0.94 -2.24
C PHE A 221 -0.72 -1.96 -2.59
N PHE A 222 0.03 -2.43 -1.59
CA PHE A 222 1.19 -3.32 -1.82
C PHE A 222 0.87 -4.82 -1.76
N ARG A 223 -0.09 -5.25 -0.94
CA ARG A 223 -0.33 -6.69 -0.70
C ARG A 223 -1.53 -7.27 -1.43
N SER A 224 -2.42 -6.43 -1.96
CA SER A 224 -3.58 -6.95 -2.68
C SER A 224 -3.21 -7.31 -4.11
N GLY A 225 -3.57 -8.51 -4.56
CA GLY A 225 -3.32 -8.95 -5.94
C GLY A 225 -4.15 -8.20 -7.01
N SER A 226 -5.27 -7.55 -6.61
CA SER A 226 -6.03 -6.60 -7.43
C SER A 226 -7.02 -5.81 -6.57
N VAL A 227 -7.40 -4.60 -6.98
CA VAL A 227 -8.49 -3.86 -6.33
C VAL A 227 -9.86 -4.52 -6.58
N ARG A 228 -10.02 -5.27 -7.69
CA ARG A 228 -11.25 -6.01 -8.05
C ARG A 228 -11.54 -7.18 -7.10
N SER A 229 -10.52 -7.90 -6.65
CA SER A 229 -10.69 -9.01 -5.70
C SER A 229 -11.16 -8.52 -4.32
N ARG A 230 -10.75 -7.30 -3.90
CA ARG A 230 -11.28 -6.64 -2.70
C ARG A 230 -12.73 -6.18 -2.83
N LEU A 231 -13.14 -5.61 -3.97
CA LEU A 231 -14.55 -5.30 -4.22
C LEU A 231 -15.43 -6.56 -4.24
N ALA A 232 -14.90 -7.69 -4.73
CA ALA A 232 -15.57 -8.99 -4.64
C ALA A 232 -15.67 -9.50 -3.18
N MET A 233 -14.64 -9.27 -2.36
CA MET A 233 -14.64 -9.58 -0.92
C MET A 233 -15.62 -8.69 -0.13
N GLN A 234 -15.79 -7.42 -0.54
CA GLN A 234 -16.78 -6.48 0.01
C GLN A 234 -18.22 -6.78 -0.44
N ARG A 235 -18.44 -7.15 -1.71
CA ARG A 235 -19.78 -7.56 -2.20
C ARG A 235 -20.27 -8.84 -1.53
N ARG A 236 -19.37 -9.77 -1.19
CA ARG A 236 -19.71 -10.96 -0.37
C ARG A 236 -20.21 -10.63 1.05
N ARG A 237 -19.92 -9.42 1.56
CA ARG A 237 -20.44 -8.92 2.84
C ARG A 237 -21.78 -8.19 2.72
N ARG A 238 -22.32 -7.98 1.52
CA ARG A 238 -23.51 -7.13 1.27
C ARG A 238 -24.70 -7.84 0.61
N HIS A 239 -24.66 -9.15 0.39
CA HIS A 239 -25.83 -9.84 -0.19
C HIS A 239 -26.74 -10.39 0.91
N PRO A 240 -27.97 -9.88 1.08
CA PRO A 240 -29.04 -10.64 1.71
C PRO A 240 -29.51 -11.70 0.70
N LEU A 241 -29.96 -12.85 1.16
CA LEU A 241 -30.49 -13.97 0.33
C LEU A 241 -29.43 -14.87 -0.31
N ARG A 242 -28.83 -15.76 0.49
CA ARG A 242 -28.77 -17.21 0.19
C ARG A 242 -28.26 -17.96 1.43
N ASN A 243 -29.12 -18.80 2.00
CA ASN A 243 -28.79 -19.70 3.11
C ASN A 243 -27.77 -20.76 2.66
N SER A 244 -26.49 -20.49 2.89
CA SER A 244 -25.45 -21.54 2.86
C SER A 244 -24.33 -21.18 3.85
N PRO A 245 -23.97 -22.08 4.78
CA PRO A 245 -23.03 -21.76 5.85
C PRO A 245 -21.61 -21.56 5.29
N ARG A 246 -20.94 -20.49 5.75
CA ARG A 246 -19.62 -20.07 5.27
C ARG A 246 -18.49 -20.75 6.05
N VAL A 247 -17.39 -21.06 5.37
CA VAL A 247 -16.17 -21.70 5.92
C VAL A 247 -15.53 -20.91 7.09
N GLY A 248 -15.74 -19.59 7.17
CA GLY A 248 -15.28 -18.77 8.29
C GLY A 248 -16.14 -18.90 9.56
N ASP A 249 -17.45 -19.11 9.39
CA ASP A 249 -18.40 -19.32 10.49
C ASP A 249 -18.22 -20.74 11.08
N LEU A 250 -17.79 -21.71 10.26
CA LEU A 250 -17.37 -23.03 10.71
C LEU A 250 -16.12 -22.97 11.61
N LYS A 251 -15.11 -22.15 11.30
CA LYS A 251 -13.92 -22.00 12.18
C LYS A 251 -14.24 -21.36 13.52
N ALA A 252 -15.10 -20.34 13.54
CA ALA A 252 -15.55 -19.70 14.77
C ALA A 252 -16.46 -20.62 15.59
N SER A 253 -17.34 -21.38 14.94
CA SER A 253 -18.24 -22.34 15.59
C SER A 253 -17.49 -23.59 16.09
N LEU A 254 -16.50 -24.11 15.35
CA LEU A 254 -15.65 -25.21 15.82
C LEU A 254 -14.79 -24.77 17.03
N ALA A 255 -14.27 -23.54 17.00
CA ALA A 255 -13.50 -22.98 18.11
C ALA A 255 -14.35 -22.73 19.37
N ALA A 256 -15.65 -22.46 19.21
CA ALA A 256 -16.61 -22.37 20.30
C ALA A 256 -17.01 -23.76 20.83
N LEU A 257 -17.22 -24.75 19.96
CA LEU A 257 -17.53 -26.13 20.34
C LEU A 257 -16.38 -26.83 21.09
N ILE A 258 -15.12 -26.50 20.78
CA ILE A 258 -13.95 -27.11 21.43
C ILE A 258 -13.69 -26.50 22.84
N LYS A 259 -14.30 -25.36 23.18
CA LYS A 259 -14.08 -24.65 24.46
C LYS A 259 -15.23 -24.79 25.48
N GLY A 260 -16.31 -25.51 25.15
CA GLY A 260 -17.49 -25.63 26.00
C GLY A 260 -17.72 -27.05 26.51
N GLY A 261 -16.83 -27.56 27.35
CA GLY A 261 -17.02 -28.83 28.05
C GLY A 261 -17.14 -28.61 29.56
N ALA A 262 -18.35 -28.29 30.05
CA ALA A 262 -18.83 -28.63 31.40
C ALA A 262 -20.28 -28.12 31.63
N VAL A 263 -21.21 -29.09 31.67
CA VAL A 263 -22.39 -29.26 32.56
C VAL A 263 -23.39 -28.10 32.75
N GLY A 264 -24.67 -28.46 32.60
CA GLY A 264 -25.70 -28.04 33.57
C GLY A 264 -26.89 -27.28 32.99
N SER A 265 -28.02 -27.98 32.93
CA SER A 265 -29.38 -27.47 32.82
C SER A 265 -29.68 -26.42 33.89
N ASP A 266 -30.32 -25.31 33.51
CA ASP A 266 -31.67 -24.96 33.96
C ASP A 266 -32.12 -23.62 33.37
N ALA A 267 -33.34 -23.62 32.86
CA ALA A 267 -34.04 -22.48 32.28
C ALA A 267 -34.69 -21.64 33.38
N VAL A 268 -34.59 -20.30 33.34
CA VAL A 268 -35.74 -19.42 33.56
C VAL A 268 -35.57 -18.10 32.81
N ASN A 269 -36.67 -17.73 32.16
CA ASN A 269 -36.98 -16.56 31.35
C ASN A 269 -36.88 -15.23 32.12
N SER A 270 -36.18 -14.23 31.58
CA SER A 270 -36.52 -12.81 31.80
C SER A 270 -35.82 -11.89 30.79
N GLU A 271 -36.64 -11.34 29.88
CA GLU A 271 -36.52 -10.03 29.26
C GLU A 271 -35.27 -9.75 28.39
N ALA A 272 -35.27 -10.36 27.21
CA ALA A 272 -34.50 -9.89 26.07
C ALA A 272 -35.07 -8.54 25.56
N LYS A 273 -34.50 -7.43 26.02
CA LYS A 273 -34.48 -6.19 25.25
C LYS A 273 -33.60 -6.42 24.03
N SER A 274 -34.21 -6.33 22.85
CA SER A 274 -33.56 -6.41 21.55
C SER A 274 -32.37 -5.46 21.44
N ALA A 275 -31.17 -6.02 21.42
CA ALA A 275 -29.97 -5.37 20.92
C ALA A 275 -29.92 -5.52 19.39
N GLU A 276 -30.85 -4.85 18.72
CA GLU A 276 -30.60 -4.39 17.36
C GLU A 276 -29.63 -3.19 17.42
N ASP A 277 -28.77 -3.09 16.41
CA ASP A 277 -27.70 -2.09 16.23
C ASP A 277 -26.37 -2.27 16.97
N CYS A 278 -25.49 -3.10 16.39
CA CYS A 278 -24.08 -2.74 16.30
C CYS A 278 -23.65 -2.68 14.82
N SER A 279 -24.09 -1.62 14.17
CA SER A 279 -23.77 -1.18 12.81
C SER A 279 -22.34 -0.63 12.67
N GLN A 280 -21.33 -1.28 13.28
CA GLN A 280 -19.93 -0.80 13.26
C GLN A 280 -18.96 -1.75 12.54
N CYS A 281 -19.35 -2.12 11.32
CA CYS A 281 -18.41 -2.29 10.21
C CYS A 281 -18.99 -1.56 9.00
N SER A 282 -19.05 -0.22 9.06
CA SER A 282 -19.40 0.56 7.87
C SER A 282 -18.39 0.23 6.78
N CYS A 283 -18.82 -0.48 5.75
CA CYS A 283 -18.32 -0.45 4.37
C CYS A 283 -17.37 0.72 4.03
N TYR A 284 -16.09 0.62 4.42
CA TYR A 284 -15.09 1.62 4.06
C TYR A 284 -14.62 1.37 2.63
N ALA A 285 -15.01 2.26 1.73
CA ALA A 285 -14.47 2.35 0.40
C ALA A 285 -13.06 2.98 0.51
N PHE A 286 -11.99 2.19 0.49
CA PHE A 286 -10.58 2.67 0.54
C PHE A 286 -10.11 3.40 -0.72
N ASP A 287 -9.52 4.58 -0.59
CA ASP A 287 -9.08 5.50 -1.67
C ASP A 287 -8.12 4.93 -2.72
N VAL A 288 -7.53 3.76 -2.44
CA VAL A 288 -6.69 3.00 -3.36
C VAL A 288 -7.52 2.53 -4.56
N ARG A 289 -7.17 3.03 -5.76
CA ARG A 289 -7.86 2.73 -7.03
C ARG A 289 -7.25 1.54 -7.77
N CYS A 290 -5.94 1.39 -7.65
CA CYS A 290 -5.13 0.33 -8.25
C CYS A 290 -4.05 -0.12 -7.26
N THR A 291 -3.42 -1.26 -7.50
CA THR A 291 -2.31 -1.79 -6.70
C THR A 291 -0.97 -1.33 -7.26
N ALA A 292 0.11 -1.40 -6.48
CA ALA A 292 1.46 -1.05 -6.94
C ALA A 292 1.84 -1.78 -8.25
N LYS A 293 1.46 -3.06 -8.35
CA LYS A 293 1.66 -3.87 -9.56
C LYS A 293 0.84 -3.34 -10.75
N GLU A 294 -0.42 -3.00 -10.53
CA GLU A 294 -1.30 -2.46 -11.58
C GLU A 294 -0.77 -1.12 -12.13
N VAL A 295 -0.23 -0.25 -11.26
CA VAL A 295 0.43 1.02 -11.64
C VAL A 295 1.67 0.76 -12.49
N HIS A 296 2.59 -0.07 -11.98
CA HIS A 296 3.83 -0.39 -12.68
C HIS A 296 3.57 -1.02 -14.06
N ASP A 297 2.64 -1.98 -14.15
CA ASP A 297 2.28 -2.63 -15.41
C ASP A 297 1.62 -1.65 -16.39
N ALA A 298 0.84 -0.66 -15.91
CA ALA A 298 0.25 0.38 -16.76
C ALA A 298 1.32 1.30 -17.36
N ALA A 299 2.27 1.75 -16.54
CA ALA A 299 3.38 2.58 -16.99
C ALA A 299 4.25 1.86 -18.04
N ARG A 300 4.60 0.59 -17.80
CA ARG A 300 5.36 -0.23 -18.75
C ARG A 300 4.64 -0.41 -20.10
N ARG A 301 3.32 -0.66 -20.07
CA ARG A 301 2.50 -0.79 -21.29
C ARG A 301 2.48 0.51 -22.10
N ARG A 302 2.42 1.65 -21.43
CA ARG A 302 2.48 2.95 -22.10
C ARG A 302 3.85 3.16 -22.77
N GLN A 303 4.94 2.96 -22.05
CA GLN A 303 6.29 3.11 -22.61
C GLN A 303 6.48 2.25 -23.86
N PHE A 304 6.00 1.00 -23.83
CA PHE A 304 6.05 0.10 -24.98
C PHE A 304 5.20 0.61 -26.17
N ARG A 305 4.02 1.17 -25.90
CA ARG A 305 3.18 1.78 -26.95
C ARG A 305 3.87 2.99 -27.56
N ASP A 306 4.46 3.85 -26.75
CA ASP A 306 5.12 5.08 -27.19
C ASP A 306 6.35 4.73 -28.07
N LEU A 307 7.12 3.70 -27.71
CA LEU A 307 8.21 3.15 -28.54
C LEU A 307 7.73 2.59 -29.88
N ARG A 308 6.57 1.92 -29.91
CA ARG A 308 5.97 1.41 -31.17
C ARG A 308 5.45 2.53 -32.06
N SER A 309 4.85 3.56 -31.47
CA SER A 309 4.33 4.73 -32.19
C SER A 309 5.45 5.61 -32.75
N ALA A 310 6.65 5.59 -32.15
CA ALA A 310 7.83 6.30 -32.63
C ALA A 310 8.55 5.62 -33.83
N GLY A 311 7.95 4.58 -34.44
CA GLY A 311 8.48 3.96 -35.67
C GLY A 311 9.70 3.06 -35.48
N GLY A 312 10.06 2.69 -34.25
CA GLY A 312 11.14 1.74 -33.98
C GLY A 312 10.76 0.32 -34.42
N ALA A 313 11.37 -0.18 -35.49
CA ALA A 313 11.32 -1.60 -35.84
C ALA A 313 11.92 -2.43 -34.69
N LEU A 314 11.07 -3.15 -33.96
CA LEU A 314 11.50 -4.10 -32.94
C LEU A 314 12.11 -5.33 -33.63
N LYS A 315 13.44 -5.45 -33.62
CA LYS A 315 14.06 -6.78 -33.62
C LYS A 315 13.68 -7.46 -32.29
N PRO A 316 13.24 -8.73 -32.29
CA PRO A 316 13.08 -9.47 -31.05
C PRO A 316 14.46 -9.65 -30.43
N ALA A 317 14.77 -8.88 -29.39
CA ALA A 317 15.96 -9.07 -28.57
C ALA A 317 15.72 -10.27 -27.63
N VAL A 318 15.81 -11.47 -28.20
CA VAL A 318 16.11 -12.69 -27.45
C VAL A 318 17.63 -12.83 -27.49
N ALA A 319 18.26 -12.83 -26.32
CA ALA A 319 19.68 -13.08 -26.06
C ALA A 319 20.68 -12.06 -26.64
N ALA A 320 21.32 -11.29 -25.74
CA ALA A 320 22.78 -11.09 -25.67
C ALA A 320 23.12 -9.82 -24.89
N ALA A 321 23.61 -9.99 -23.65
CA ALA A 321 24.67 -9.16 -23.06
C ALA A 321 25.08 -9.79 -21.71
N ALA A 322 25.67 -10.98 -21.78
CA ALA A 322 26.66 -11.41 -20.81
C ALA A 322 28.01 -10.97 -21.39
N THR A 323 28.48 -9.79 -20.99
CA THR A 323 29.90 -9.45 -21.12
C THR A 323 30.32 -8.65 -19.89
N THR A 324 31.19 -9.28 -19.13
CA THR A 324 32.05 -8.81 -18.06
C THR A 324 32.53 -7.37 -18.22
N ALA A 325 32.28 -6.56 -17.19
CA ALA A 325 33.13 -5.43 -16.80
C ALA A 325 32.95 -5.20 -15.30
N GLU A 326 33.97 -5.57 -14.51
CA GLU A 326 34.08 -5.18 -13.10
C GLU A 326 34.18 -3.65 -12.96
N PRO A 327 33.50 -3.04 -11.99
CA PRO A 327 33.95 -1.79 -11.40
C PRO A 327 34.75 -2.07 -10.12
N ALA A 328 35.94 -1.46 -10.08
CA ALA A 328 36.90 -1.49 -9.00
C ALA A 328 36.29 -1.26 -7.61
N ALA A 329 36.75 -2.07 -6.66
CA ALA A 329 36.35 -2.07 -5.25
C ALA A 329 36.86 -0.83 -4.48
N CYS A 330 36.05 -0.34 -3.56
CA CYS A 330 36.50 0.38 -2.37
C CYS A 330 36.27 -0.51 -1.13
N PRO A 331 37.11 -0.42 -0.07
CA PRO A 331 37.14 -1.41 0.99
C PRO A 331 36.10 -1.08 2.07
N ALA A 332 35.20 -2.02 2.35
CA ALA A 332 34.37 -2.05 3.55
C ALA A 332 34.33 -3.49 4.09
N GLY A 333 34.36 -3.63 5.41
CA GLY A 333 34.80 -4.83 6.14
C GLY A 333 33.99 -6.14 5.91
N PRO A 334 34.54 -7.28 6.36
CA PRO A 334 34.15 -8.61 5.90
C PRO A 334 32.77 -9.13 6.36
N ASP A 335 32.22 -8.64 7.49
CA ASP A 335 31.10 -9.34 8.14
C ASP A 335 29.70 -8.74 7.87
N GLU A 336 29.63 -7.46 7.50
CA GLU A 336 28.35 -6.76 7.25
C GLU A 336 27.80 -7.03 5.83
N SER A 337 28.69 -7.40 4.91
CA SER A 337 28.43 -7.59 3.48
C SER A 337 27.84 -8.98 3.16
N ILE A 338 28.22 -10.03 3.89
CA ILE A 338 27.74 -11.41 3.65
C ILE A 338 26.26 -11.56 4.07
N ASN A 339 25.88 -11.02 5.23
CA ASN A 339 24.49 -11.10 5.71
C ASN A 339 23.53 -10.26 4.85
N ALA A 340 23.99 -9.10 4.36
CA ALA A 340 23.23 -8.28 3.42
C ALA A 340 23.07 -8.97 2.05
N LEU A 341 24.11 -9.67 1.58
CA LEU A 341 24.06 -10.44 0.35
C LEU A 341 23.16 -11.68 0.48
N ALA A 342 23.25 -12.40 1.60
CA ALA A 342 22.42 -13.56 1.91
C ALA A 342 20.93 -13.17 1.99
N SER A 343 20.62 -12.05 2.66
CA SER A 343 19.24 -11.54 2.75
C SER A 343 18.69 -11.13 1.38
N ARG A 344 19.52 -10.53 0.51
CA ARG A 344 19.13 -10.19 -0.87
C ARG A 344 18.94 -11.42 -1.74
N LEU A 345 19.79 -12.44 -1.58
CA LEU A 345 19.65 -13.72 -2.26
C LEU A 345 18.34 -14.41 -1.84
N GLU A 346 18.02 -14.41 -0.56
CA GLU A 346 16.80 -15.01 -0.03
C GLU A 346 15.53 -14.30 -0.52
N CYS A 347 15.55 -12.96 -0.62
CA CYS A 347 14.47 -12.19 -1.21
C CYS A 347 14.27 -12.52 -2.71
N LEU A 348 15.35 -12.59 -3.48
CA LEU A 348 15.31 -12.94 -4.91
C LEU A 348 14.86 -14.40 -5.14
N LEU A 349 15.22 -15.31 -4.24
CA LEU A 349 14.74 -16.70 -4.28
C LEU A 349 13.25 -16.79 -3.94
N GLN A 350 12.76 -16.02 -2.96
CA GLN A 350 11.34 -15.96 -2.62
C GLN A 350 10.48 -15.44 -3.79
N GLU A 351 10.96 -14.48 -4.58
CA GLU A 351 10.29 -13.99 -5.80
C GLU A 351 10.14 -15.07 -6.90
N ARG A 352 10.93 -16.15 -6.83
CA ARG A 352 10.93 -17.27 -7.80
C ARG A 352 10.14 -18.48 -7.31
N THR A 353 9.56 -18.42 -6.11
CA THR A 353 8.74 -19.50 -5.55
C THR A 353 7.25 -19.32 -5.88
N CYS A 354 6.55 -20.45 -5.99
CA CYS A 354 5.15 -20.54 -6.31
C CYS A 354 4.31 -19.73 -5.32
N CYS A 355 3.52 -18.78 -5.79
CA CYS A 355 2.70 -17.94 -4.93
C CYS A 355 1.56 -18.69 -4.20
N LEU A 356 1.35 -19.98 -4.48
CA LEU A 356 0.30 -20.80 -3.87
C LEU A 356 0.82 -21.71 -2.75
N CYS A 357 1.99 -22.33 -2.91
CA CYS A 357 2.58 -23.15 -1.87
C CYS A 357 3.78 -22.50 -1.17
N SER A 358 4.41 -21.50 -1.80
CA SER A 358 5.68 -20.90 -1.34
C SER A 358 6.86 -21.88 -1.23
N ASP A 359 6.70 -23.12 -1.70
CA ASP A 359 7.68 -24.19 -1.51
C ASP A 359 8.44 -24.56 -2.80
N GLN A 360 7.78 -24.47 -3.95
CA GLN A 360 8.31 -24.96 -5.24
C GLN A 360 8.56 -23.81 -6.22
N PRO A 361 9.54 -23.90 -7.14
CA PRO A 361 9.77 -22.84 -8.11
C PRO A 361 8.58 -22.66 -9.05
N ILE A 362 8.39 -21.42 -9.51
CA ILE A 362 7.40 -21.12 -10.55
C ILE A 362 7.83 -21.84 -11.83
N SER A 363 6.92 -22.65 -12.39
CA SER A 363 7.18 -23.38 -13.63
C SER A 363 6.02 -23.32 -14.63
N ILE A 364 4.84 -22.86 -14.23
CA ILE A 364 3.62 -22.87 -15.06
C ILE A 364 2.95 -21.49 -15.08
N VAL A 365 2.53 -21.07 -16.27
CA VAL A 365 1.61 -19.95 -16.52
C VAL A 365 0.29 -20.45 -17.13
N LEU A 366 -0.83 -19.86 -16.70
CA LEU A 366 -2.17 -20.23 -17.22
C LEU A 366 -2.51 -19.49 -18.51
N VAL A 367 -2.90 -20.22 -19.56
CA VAL A 367 -3.28 -19.69 -20.88
C VAL A 367 -4.82 -19.74 -21.02
N PRO A 368 -5.48 -18.71 -21.60
CA PRO A 368 -4.91 -17.55 -22.29
C PRO A 368 -4.62 -16.34 -21.39
N CYS A 369 -5.08 -16.37 -20.14
CA CYS A 369 -5.16 -15.16 -19.33
C CYS A 369 -3.81 -14.67 -18.76
N SER A 370 -2.80 -15.53 -18.66
CA SER A 370 -1.44 -15.27 -18.13
C SER A 370 -1.36 -14.65 -16.73
N HIS A 371 -2.47 -14.56 -16.00
CA HIS A 371 -2.52 -13.84 -14.73
C HIS A 371 -1.81 -14.57 -13.57
N MET A 372 -1.68 -15.90 -13.65
CA MET A 372 -1.17 -16.73 -12.55
C MET A 372 0.13 -17.44 -12.93
N LEU A 373 1.11 -17.34 -12.03
CA LEU A 373 2.40 -18.03 -12.06
C LEU A 373 2.48 -18.98 -10.86
N SER A 374 2.60 -20.28 -11.13
CA SER A 374 2.55 -21.33 -10.10
C SER A 374 3.50 -22.48 -10.42
N CYS A 375 3.82 -23.32 -9.45
CA CYS A 375 4.49 -24.59 -9.71
C CYS A 375 3.54 -25.59 -10.40
N GLN A 376 4.11 -26.65 -10.95
CA GLN A 376 3.37 -27.70 -11.65
C GLN A 376 2.26 -28.32 -10.80
N ASP A 377 2.54 -28.66 -9.54
CA ASP A 377 1.59 -29.31 -8.64
C ASP A 377 0.41 -28.42 -8.26
N CYS A 378 0.69 -27.14 -8.01
CA CYS A 378 -0.36 -26.18 -7.68
C CYS A 378 -1.21 -25.87 -8.92
N SER A 379 -0.58 -25.78 -10.09
CA SER A 379 -1.30 -25.55 -11.34
C SER A 379 -2.24 -26.71 -11.68
N ALA A 380 -1.85 -27.97 -11.40
CA ALA A 380 -2.64 -29.16 -11.70
C ALA A 380 -4.01 -29.13 -11.00
N LYS A 381 -4.06 -28.55 -9.79
CA LYS A 381 -5.28 -28.42 -8.96
C LYS A 381 -6.19 -27.26 -9.36
N LEU A 382 -5.77 -26.40 -10.30
CA LEU A 382 -6.55 -25.27 -10.79
C LEU A 382 -7.39 -25.69 -12.00
N LEU A 383 -8.71 -25.49 -11.89
CA LEU A 383 -9.70 -25.67 -12.96
C LEU A 383 -10.05 -24.34 -13.64
N GLU A 384 -9.96 -23.23 -12.91
CA GLU A 384 -10.18 -21.87 -13.40
C GLU A 384 -9.08 -20.94 -12.88
N CYS A 385 -8.82 -19.86 -13.59
CA CYS A 385 -7.86 -18.86 -13.12
C CYS A 385 -8.41 -18.18 -11.85
N PRO A 386 -7.71 -18.22 -10.69
CA PRO A 386 -8.21 -17.62 -9.45
C PRO A 386 -8.27 -16.10 -9.49
N ILE A 387 -7.61 -15.46 -10.47
CA ILE A 387 -7.55 -14.00 -10.63
C ILE A 387 -8.69 -13.49 -11.51
N CYS A 388 -8.90 -14.07 -12.70
CA CYS A 388 -9.93 -13.62 -13.64
C CYS A 388 -11.15 -14.53 -13.75
N ARG A 389 -11.13 -15.71 -13.11
CA ARG A 389 -12.13 -16.79 -13.23
C ARG A 389 -12.39 -17.24 -14.67
N GLY A 390 -11.47 -16.93 -15.57
CA GLY A 390 -11.49 -17.45 -16.93
C GLY A 390 -11.15 -18.93 -16.92
N GLN A 391 -11.77 -19.68 -17.83
CA GLN A 391 -11.41 -21.08 -18.09
C GLN A 391 -9.95 -21.17 -18.52
N ILE A 392 -9.26 -22.18 -18.00
CA ILE A 392 -7.87 -22.47 -18.35
C ILE A 392 -7.91 -23.28 -19.65
N ALA A 393 -7.61 -22.63 -20.77
CA ALA A 393 -7.52 -23.29 -22.07
C ALA A 393 -6.24 -24.12 -22.20
N GLY A 394 -5.19 -23.77 -21.46
CA GLY A 394 -3.93 -24.50 -21.42
C GLY A 394 -3.04 -24.07 -20.27
N LYS A 395 -2.05 -24.90 -19.93
CA LYS A 395 -1.01 -24.63 -18.93
C LYS A 395 0.32 -24.70 -19.65
N GLN A 396 1.05 -23.59 -19.70
CA GLN A 396 2.32 -23.50 -20.41
C GLN A 396 3.47 -23.51 -19.42
N THR A 397 4.45 -24.37 -19.66
CA THR A 397 5.68 -24.40 -18.88
C THR A 397 6.56 -23.21 -19.23
N VAL A 398 7.04 -22.51 -18.21
CA VAL A 398 7.92 -21.35 -18.34
C VAL A 398 9.22 -21.67 -17.63
N LEU A 399 10.33 -21.52 -18.34
CA LEU A 399 11.66 -21.60 -17.76
C LEU A 399 12.08 -20.18 -17.38
N LEU A 400 12.17 -19.92 -16.08
CA LEU A 400 12.73 -18.68 -15.54
C LEU A 400 14.27 -18.83 -15.51
N PRO A 401 15.04 -17.86 -16.04
CA PRO A 401 16.50 -17.94 -16.07
C PRO A 401 17.20 -17.76 -14.71
#